data_AF-A0A1X1RLL2-F1
#
_entry.id   AF-A0A1X1RLL2-F1
#
_cell.length_a   1.000
_cell.length_b   1.000
_cell.length_c   1.000
_cell.angle_alpha   90.00
_cell.angle_beta   90.00
_cell.angle_gamma   90.00
#
_symmetry.space_group_name_H-M   'P 1'
#
loop_
_entity.id
_entity.type
_entity.pdbx_description
1 polymer ?
#
loop_
_entity_poly.entity_id
_entity_poly.type
_entity_poly.pdbx_seq_one_letter_code
_entity_poly.pdbx_strand_id
1 'polypeptide(L)'
;MSTTVRLTSVWLILSAITIAAWWLAPGHAHAAAGASVPITIAVLAMALIKVRLVIQQFMEVRTAPGWLRLFTDAWLVVLWGTVLAIYLW
;
A
#
# COMPACT_ATOMS: atom_id res chain seq x y z
N MET A 1 21.65 7.25 -8.16
CA MET A 1 21.15 7.63 -6.81
C MET A 1 21.90 6.81 -5.78
N SER A 2 22.49 7.44 -4.77
CA SER A 2 23.17 6.74 -3.66
C SER A 2 22.15 5.95 -2.83
N THR A 3 22.54 4.78 -2.33
CA THR A 3 21.70 3.85 -1.56
C THR A 3 20.98 4.55 -0.39
N THR A 4 21.66 5.51 0.24
CA THR A 4 21.12 6.33 1.35
C THR A 4 19.93 7.18 0.92
N VAL A 5 20.02 7.92 -0.19
CA VAL A 5 18.91 8.76 -0.69
C VAL A 5 17.66 7.92 -0.94
N ARG A 6 17.86 6.72 -1.48
CA ARG A 6 16.78 5.79 -1.78
C ARG A 6 16.11 5.25 -0.53
N LEU A 7 16.88 4.86 0.48
CA LEU A 7 16.36 4.42 1.79
C LEU A 7 15.59 5.55 2.48
N THR A 8 16.13 6.77 2.48
CA THR A 8 15.44 7.94 3.03
C THR A 8 14.13 8.23 2.32
N SER A 9 14.08 8.12 0.99
CA SER A 9 12.83 8.28 0.23
C SER A 9 11.80 7.21 0.60
N VAL A 10 12.19 5.94 0.68
CA VAL A 10 11.29 4.84 1.06
C VAL A 10 10.76 5.06 2.49
N TRP A 11 11.64 5.43 3.41
CA TRP A 11 11.27 5.76 4.78
C TRP A 11 10.26 6.90 4.82
N LEU A 12 10.50 7.98 4.07
CA LEU A 12 9.61 9.15 4.04
C LEU A 12 8.23 8.79 3.49
N ILE A 13 8.18 7.98 2.41
CA ILE A 13 6.91 7.49 1.85
C ILE A 13 6.16 6.61 2.87
N LEU A 14 6.84 5.69 3.55
CA LEU A 14 6.22 4.83 4.55
C LEU A 14 5.69 5.62 5.76
N SER A 15 6.45 6.62 6.22
CA SER A 15 6.03 7.53 7.29
C SER A 15 4.80 8.35 6.87
N ALA A 16 4.80 8.90 5.66
CA ALA A 16 3.64 9.64 5.12
C ALA A 16 2.39 8.76 5.01
N ILE A 17 2.54 7.52 4.52
CA ILE A 17 1.47 6.51 4.49
C ILE A 17 0.94 6.23 5.90
N THR A 18 1.82 6.15 6.90
CA THR A 18 1.41 5.88 8.28
C THR A 18 0.61 7.04 8.87
N ILE A 19 1.03 8.28 8.62
CA ILE A 19 0.31 9.49 9.05
C ILE A 19 -1.05 9.59 8.34
N ALA A 20 -1.09 9.34 7.03
CA ALA A 20 -2.33 9.32 6.27
C ALA A 20 -3.29 8.24 6.79
N ALA A 21 -2.80 7.04 7.15
CA ALA A 21 -3.63 5.98 7.74
C ALA A 21 -4.29 6.42 9.05
N TRP A 22 -3.53 7.13 9.89
CA TRP A 22 -4.04 7.71 11.13
C TRP A 22 -5.15 8.73 10.89
N TRP A 23 -5.02 9.55 9.85
CA TRP A 23 -6.05 10.52 9.47
C TRP A 23 -7.33 9.86 8.93
N LEU A 24 -7.19 8.77 8.18
CA LEU A 24 -8.33 8.00 7.69
C LEU A 24 -8.98 7.13 8.78
N ALA A 25 -8.36 6.98 9.95
CA ALA A 25 -8.91 6.19 11.04
C ALA A 25 -10.17 6.89 11.62
N PRO A 26 -11.32 6.19 11.71
CA PRO A 26 -12.61 6.77 12.11
C PRO A 26 -12.66 7.45 13.49
N GLY A 27 -11.64 7.26 14.34
CA GLY A 27 -11.58 7.79 15.70
C GLY A 27 -11.58 9.32 15.82
N HIS A 28 -11.43 10.08 14.73
CA HIS A 28 -11.39 11.55 14.75
C HIS A 28 -12.69 12.22 14.30
N ALA A 29 -13.64 11.46 13.75
CA ALA A 29 -14.95 11.98 13.36
C ALA A 29 -16.01 11.35 14.27
N HIS A 30 -16.63 12.16 15.13
CA HIS A 30 -17.83 11.78 15.90
C HIS A 30 -19.07 11.47 15.04
N ALA A 31 -18.89 11.17 13.75
CA ALA A 31 -19.94 10.79 12.82
C ALA A 31 -19.93 9.27 12.67
N ALA A 32 -21.14 8.69 12.65
CA ALA A 32 -21.39 7.26 12.58
C ALA A 32 -20.42 6.53 11.63
N ALA A 33 -19.96 5.36 12.05
CA ALA A 33 -19.15 4.42 11.27
C ALA A 33 -19.93 3.91 10.04
N GLY A 34 -20.18 4.80 9.08
CA GLY A 34 -20.68 4.47 7.77
C GLY A 34 -19.52 3.95 6.94
N ALA A 35 -19.67 2.75 6.37
CA ALA A 35 -18.75 2.21 5.39
C ALA A 35 -18.65 3.17 4.20
N SER A 36 -17.66 4.05 4.24
CA SER A 36 -17.43 5.05 3.21
C SER A 36 -16.53 4.42 2.16
N VAL A 37 -17.17 4.02 1.05
CA VAL A 37 -16.50 3.53 -0.15
C VAL A 37 -15.23 4.32 -0.50
N PRO A 38 -15.20 5.67 -0.49
CA PRO A 38 -13.97 6.41 -0.78
C PRO A 38 -12.86 6.22 0.26
N ILE A 39 -13.18 6.07 1.55
CA ILE A 39 -12.18 5.82 2.60
C ILE A 39 -11.60 4.41 2.42
N THR A 40 -12.44 3.41 2.16
CA THR A 40 -11.99 2.04 1.89
C THR A 40 -11.06 1.97 0.67
N ILE A 41 -11.43 2.62 -0.44
CA ILE A 41 -10.60 2.69 -1.65
C ILE A 41 -9.25 3.37 -1.35
N ALA A 42 -9.25 4.47 -0.60
CA ALA A 42 -8.03 5.19 -0.23
C ALA A 42 -7.10 4.35 0.66
N VAL A 43 -7.65 3.67 1.67
CA VAL A 43 -6.89 2.74 2.53
C VAL A 43 -6.30 1.59 1.71
N LEU A 44 -7.10 1.00 0.81
CA LEU A 44 -6.65 -0.09 -0.05
C LEU A 44 -5.55 0.38 -1.01
N ALA A 45 -5.68 1.55 -1.64
CA ALA A 45 -4.65 2.11 -2.51
C ALA A 45 -3.33 2.32 -1.76
N MET A 46 -3.43 2.84 -0.54
CA MET A 46 -2.27 3.08 0.31
C MET A 46 -1.59 1.77 0.76
N ALA A 47 -2.39 0.73 1.04
CA ALA A 47 -1.89 -0.62 1.33
C ALA A 47 -1.14 -1.21 0.11
N LEU A 48 -1.67 -1.03 -1.11
CA LEU A 48 -1.04 -1.49 -2.35
C LEU A 48 0.36 -0.85 -2.52
N ILE A 49 0.45 0.48 -2.34
CA ILE A 49 1.72 1.21 -2.42
C ILE A 49 2.70 0.70 -1.37
N LYS A 50 2.25 0.55 -0.12
CA LYS A 50 3.08 0.08 0.99
C LYS A 50 3.64 -1.31 0.74
N VAL A 51 2.79 -2.26 0.33
CA VAL A 51 3.20 -3.64 0.06
C VAL A 51 4.17 -3.71 -1.12
N ARG A 52 3.94 -2.96 -2.20
CA ARG A 52 4.85 -2.90 -3.35
C ARG A 52 6.24 -2.38 -2.95
N LEU A 53 6.30 -1.35 -2.10
CA LEU A 53 7.56 -0.84 -1.55
C LEU A 53 8.23 -1.88 -0.65
N VAL A 54 7.50 -2.54 0.25
CA VAL A 54 8.10 -3.56 1.12
C VAL A 54 8.72 -4.71 0.31
N ILE A 55 7.98 -5.25 -0.64
CA ILE A 55 8.42 -6.37 -1.50
C ILE A 55 9.68 -5.98 -2.30
N GLN A 56 9.66 -4.82 -2.96
CA GLN A 56 10.78 -4.44 -3.81
C GLN A 56 12.02 -3.99 -3.03
N GLN A 57 11.86 -3.43 -1.83
CA GLN A 57 12.97 -2.79 -1.11
C GLN A 57 13.55 -3.66 0.00
N PHE A 58 12.73 -4.47 0.66
CA PHE A 58 13.13 -5.26 1.83
C PHE A 58 13.25 -6.76 1.54
N MET A 59 12.51 -7.29 0.56
CA MET A 59 12.62 -8.71 0.18
C MET A 59 13.61 -8.98 -0.96
N GLU A 60 14.45 -7.99 -1.31
CA GLU A 60 15.44 -8.07 -2.40
C GLU A 60 14.86 -8.50 -3.78
N VAL A 61 13.53 -8.45 -3.97
CA VAL A 61 12.86 -8.79 -5.24
C VAL A 61 13.29 -7.84 -6.38
N ARG A 62 13.92 -6.71 -6.06
CA ARG A 62 14.53 -5.80 -7.03
C ARG A 62 15.75 -6.40 -7.74
N THR A 63 16.56 -7.19 -7.05
CA THR A 63 17.74 -7.88 -7.61
C THR A 63 17.39 -9.27 -8.12
N ALA A 64 16.19 -9.76 -7.84
CA ALA A 64 15.64 -11.00 -8.35
C ALA A 64 15.32 -10.94 -9.86
N PRO A 65 15.29 -12.10 -10.55
CA PRO A 65 14.92 -12.18 -11.97
C PRO A 65 13.54 -11.56 -12.25
N GLY A 66 13.41 -10.88 -13.39
CA GLY A 66 12.25 -10.05 -13.73
C GLY A 66 10.90 -10.77 -13.72
N TRP A 67 10.88 -12.09 -13.96
CA TRP A 67 9.65 -12.90 -13.87
C TRP A 67 9.11 -12.96 -12.43
N LEU A 68 9.98 -13.08 -11.42
CA LEU A 68 9.57 -13.08 -10.02
C LEU A 68 8.95 -11.73 -9.63
N ARG A 69 9.55 -10.65 -10.12
CA ARG A 69 9.04 -9.29 -9.90
C ARG A 69 7.66 -9.10 -10.53
N LEU A 70 7.46 -9.60 -11.75
CA LEU A 70 6.17 -9.52 -12.44
C LEU A 70 5.11 -10.37 -11.72
N PHE A 71 5.47 -11.58 -11.29
CA PHE A 71 4.57 -12.46 -10.55
C PHE A 71 4.09 -11.81 -9.26
N THR A 72 5.01 -11.20 -8.50
CA THR A 72 4.64 -10.55 -7.24
C THR A 72 3.82 -9.27 -7.45
N ASP A 73 4.13 -8.45 -8.46
CA ASP A 73 3.29 -7.29 -8.81
C ASP A 73 1.90 -7.76 -9.29
N ALA A 74 1.82 -8.80 -10.13
CA ALA A 74 0.55 -9.35 -10.61
C ALA A 74 -0.29 -9.93 -9.48
N TRP A 75 0.33 -10.73 -8.59
CA TRP A 75 -0.32 -11.28 -7.40
C TRP A 75 -0.88 -10.16 -6.52
N LEU A 76 -0.11 -9.08 -6.30
CA LEU A 76 -0.56 -7.93 -5.52
C LEU A 76 -1.76 -7.23 -6.15
N VAL A 77 -1.75 -7.02 -7.47
CA VAL A 77 -2.88 -6.41 -8.21
C VAL A 77 -4.12 -7.30 -8.13
N VAL A 78 -3.97 -8.61 -8.29
CA VAL A 78 -5.09 -9.57 -8.19
C VAL A 78 -5.67 -9.59 -6.78
N LEU A 79 -4.82 -9.61 -5.74
CA LEU A 79 -5.27 -9.58 -4.35
C LEU A 79 -6.03 -8.28 -4.07
N TRP A 80 -5.49 -7.14 -4.50
CA TRP A 80 -6.14 -5.85 -4.32
C TRP A 80 -7.49 -5.77 -5.04
N GLY A 81 -7.54 -6.22 -6.30
CA GLY A 81 -8.78 -6.27 -7.08
C GLY A 81 -9.83 -7.20 -6.46
N THR A 82 -9.40 -8.35 -5.94
CA THR A 82 -10.28 -9.30 -5.23
C THR A 82 -10.88 -8.67 -3.98
N VAL A 83 -10.07 -8.01 -3.14
CA VAL A 83 -10.55 -7.35 -1.93
C VAL A 83 -11.53 -6.23 -2.25
N LEU A 84 -11.28 -5.46 -3.31
CA LEU A 84 -12.22 -4.44 -3.80
C LEU A 84 -13.53 -5.05 -4.30
N ALA A 85 -13.47 -6.14 -5.06
CA ALA A 85 -14.66 -6.82 -5.56
C ALA A 85 -15.53 -7.34 -4.41
N ILE A 86 -14.92 -7.94 -3.39
CA ILE A 86 -15.61 -8.40 -2.17
C ILE A 86 -16.24 -7.23 -1.40
N TYR A 87 -15.62 -6.04 -1.42
CA TYR A 87 -16.18 -4.89 -0.74
C TYR A 87 -17.35 -4.24 -1.51
N LEU A 88 -17.32 -4.30 -2.83
CA LEU A 88 -18.32 -3.67 -3.71
C LEU A 88 -19.53 -4.58 -4.03
N TRP A 89 -19.44 -5.89 -3.77
CA TRP A 89 -20.46 -6.90 -4.04
C TRP A 89 -20.95 -7.52 -2.75
#